data_AF-A0A7C2R0H0-F1
#
_entry.id   AF-A0A7C2R0H0-F1
#
_cell.length_a   1.000
_cell.length_b   1.000
_cell.length_c   1.000
_cell.angle_alpha   90.00
_cell.angle_beta   90.00
_cell.angle_gamma   90.00
#
_symmetry.space_group_name_H-M   'P 1'
#
loop_
_entity.id
_entity.type
_entity.pdbx_description
1 polymer ?
#
loop_
_entity_poly.entity_id
_entity_poly.type
_entity_poly.pdbx_seq_one_letter_code
_entity_poly.pdbx_strand_id
1 'polypeptide(L)' 'MISKRHCPHTHVTNYFASADPLIAIGSISETADPPSYAWHCYLDDPVGGTAPEMGVAEAALRRAIERRRRASLKLS' A
#
# COMPACT_ATOMS: atom_id res chain seq x y z
N MET A 1 -2.94 -12.34 6.06
CA MET A 1 -1.52 -12.04 5.79
C MET A 1 -1.41 -11.13 4.56
N ILE A 2 -0.35 -10.32 4.45
CA ILE A 2 -0.07 -9.43 3.32
C ILE A 2 1.31 -9.80 2.78
N SER A 3 1.40 -10.08 1.47
CA SER A 3 2.67 -10.26 0.77
C SER A 3 3.02 -9.00 -0.02
N LYS A 4 4.30 -8.84 -0.40
CA LYS A 4 4.75 -7.74 -1.26
C LYS A 4 5.66 -8.25 -2.38
N ARG A 5 5.64 -7.57 -3.52
CA ARG A 5 6.51 -7.83 -4.68
C ARG A 5 7.08 -6.52 -5.19
N HIS A 6 8.40 -6.46 -5.32
CA HIS A 6 9.11 -5.30 -5.84
C HIS A 6 9.36 -5.45 -7.34
N CYS A 7 9.02 -4.42 -8.13
CA CYS A 7 9.37 -4.34 -9.54
C CYS A 7 10.70 -3.58 -9.72
N PRO A 8 11.79 -4.23 -10.15
CA PRO A 8 13.09 -3.57 -10.30
C PRO A 8 13.12 -2.49 -11.38
N HIS A 9 12.22 -2.55 -12.37
CA HIS A 9 12.21 -1.59 -13.47
C HIS A 9 11.45 -0.30 -13.15
N THR A 10 10.43 -0.38 -12.29
CA THR A 10 9.60 0.78 -11.93
C THR A 10 9.85 1.28 -10.51
N HIS A 11 10.64 0.55 -9.72
CA HIS A 11 10.85 0.77 -8.28
C HIS A 11 9.55 0.81 -7.46
N VAL A 12 8.48 0.22 -7.98
CA VAL A 12 7.20 0.08 -7.29
C VAL A 12 7.19 -1.21 -6.50
N THR A 13 6.86 -1.12 -5.22
CA THR A 13 6.55 -2.27 -4.36
C THR A 13 5.04 -2.42 -4.23
N ASN A 14 4.47 -3.45 -4.85
CA ASN A 14 3.05 -3.78 -4.76
C ASN A 14 2.78 -4.72 -3.57
N TYR A 15 1.65 -4.50 -2.89
CA TYR A 15 1.19 -5.29 -1.75
C TYR A 15 -0.08 -6.05 -2.14
N PHE A 16 -0.19 -7.31 -1.70
CA PHE A 16 -1.26 -8.22 -2.09
C PHE A 16 -1.91 -8.85 -0.85
N ALA A 17 -3.21 -9.13 -0.93
CA ALA A 17 -3.91 -9.93 0.06
C ALA A 17 -3.60 -11.41 -0.18
N SER A 18 -3.41 -12.22 0.87
CA SER A 18 -3.28 -13.67 0.66
C SER A 18 -4.53 -14.31 0.05
N ALA A 19 -5.72 -13.71 0.27
CA ALA A 19 -6.97 -14.18 -0.31
C ALA A 19 -7.08 -13.88 -1.82
N ASP A 20 -6.36 -12.86 -2.29
CA ASP A 20 -6.28 -12.49 -3.71
C ASP A 20 -4.84 -12.05 -4.04
N PRO A 21 -3.97 -13.01 -4.42
CA PRO A 21 -2.55 -12.74 -4.67
C PRO A 21 -2.29 -12.11 -6.05
N LEU A 22 -3.32 -11.94 -6.88
CA LEU A 22 -3.21 -11.41 -8.24
C LEU A 22 -3.60 -9.93 -8.31
N ILE A 23 -4.47 -9.47 -7.41
CA ILE A 23 -4.89 -8.07 -7.33
C ILE A 23 -4.11 -7.33 -6.23
N ALA A 24 -3.37 -6.29 -6.64
CA ALA A 24 -2.68 -5.43 -5.70
C ALA A 24 -3.69 -4.62 -4.87
N ILE A 25 -3.51 -4.59 -3.56
CA ILE A 25 -4.33 -3.83 -2.61
C ILE A 25 -3.66 -2.52 -2.17
N GLY A 26 -2.42 -2.31 -2.61
CA GLY A 26 -1.70 -1.07 -2.44
C GLY A 26 -0.30 -1.13 -3.05
N SER A 27 0.36 0.02 -3.07
CA SER A 27 1.73 0.15 -3.57
C SER A 27 2.53 1.20 -2.82
N ILE A 28 3.84 1.11 -2.93
CA ILE A 28 4.79 2.15 -2.53
C ILE A 28 5.74 2.40 -3.69
N SER A 29 6.00 3.66 -3.99
CA SER A 29 6.97 4.10 -5.00
C SER A 29 7.84 5.21 -4.43
N GLU A 30 9.13 5.18 -4.74
CA GLU A 30 10.02 6.30 -4.48
C GLU A 30 9.66 7.49 -5.38
N THR A 31 9.66 8.68 -4.80
CA THR A 31 9.44 9.95 -5.51
C THR A 31 10.74 10.70 -5.63
N ALA A 32 10.95 11.40 -6.74
CA ALA A 32 12.11 12.26 -6.91
C ALA A 32 12.00 13.55 -6.09
N ASP A 33 13.16 13.96 -5.56
CA ASP A 33 13.55 15.28 -5.02
C ASP A 33 12.50 16.13 -4.27
N PRO A 34 12.56 16.18 -2.91
CA PRO A 34 13.40 15.37 -2.05
C PRO A 34 12.99 13.88 -2.12
N PRO A 35 13.93 12.94 -1.90
CA PRO A 35 13.58 11.52 -1.86
C PRO A 35 12.52 11.28 -0.79
N SER A 36 11.37 10.80 -1.24
CA SER A 36 10.24 10.43 -0.38
C SER A 36 9.57 9.19 -0.95
N TYR A 37 8.66 8.61 -0.19
CA TYR A 37 7.95 7.39 -0.55
C TYR A 37 6.46 7.71 -0.61
N ALA A 38 5.91 7.70 -1.82
CA ALA A 38 4.48 7.75 -2.03
C ALA A 38 3.89 6.36 -1.77
N TRP A 39 2.80 6.30 -1.01
CA TRP A 39 2.05 5.07 -0.77
C TRP A 39 0.60 5.25 -1.19
N HIS A 40 0.01 4.17 -1.72
CA HIS A 40 -1.38 4.13 -2.15
C HIS A 40 -2.06 2.85 -1.65
N CYS A 41 -3.26 2.98 -1.11
CA CYS A 41 -4.17 1.91 -0.74
C CYS A 41 -5.33 1.89 -1.74
N TYR A 42 -5.59 0.74 -2.36
CA TYR A 42 -6.57 0.61 -3.45
C TYR A 42 -7.92 0.04 -3.01
N LEU A 43 -8.10 -0.21 -1.72
CA LEU A 43 -9.34 -0.79 -1.18
C LEU A 43 -10.45 0.25 -1.05
N ASP A 44 -11.59 -0.05 -1.69
CA ASP A 44 -12.87 0.69 -1.72
C ASP A 44 -12.75 2.14 -2.21
N ASP A 45 -12.12 2.98 -1.41
CA ASP A 45 -11.87 4.40 -1.65
C ASP A 45 -10.36 4.65 -1.62
N PRO A 46 -9.73 4.83 -2.80
CA PRO A 46 -8.30 4.98 -2.91
C PRO A 46 -7.77 6.12 -2.03
N VAL A 47 -6.87 5.78 -1.12
CA VAL A 47 -6.22 6.74 -0.22
C VAL A 47 -4.72 6.59 -0.32
N GLY A 48 -4.01 7.69 -0.23
CA GLY A 48 -2.55 7.68 -0.27
C GLY A 48 -1.95 8.82 0.54
N GLY A 49 -0.63 8.86 0.49
CA GLY A 49 0.16 9.93 1.09
C GLY A 49 1.63 9.76 0.77
N THR A 50 2.44 10.65 1.30
CA THR A 50 3.91 10.61 1.19
C THR A 50 4.53 10.46 2.58
N ALA A 51 5.72 9.86 2.63
CA ALA A 51 6.52 9.77 3.83
C ALA A 51 8.01 9.90 3.48
N PRO A 52 8.86 10.45 4.37
CA PRO A 52 10.29 10.59 4.09
C PRO A 52 11.04 9.25 4.04
N GLU A 53 10.48 8.19 4.65
CA GLU A 53 11.12 6.89 4.78
C GLU A 53 10.19 5.76 4.32
N MET A 54 10.76 4.75 3.66
CA MET A 54 10.00 3.59 3.14
C MET A 54 9.25 2.85 4.25
N GLY A 55 9.86 2.70 5.43
CA GLY A 55 9.25 2.04 6.58
C GLY A 55 8.01 2.77 7.10
N VAL A 56 8.03 4.11 7.06
CA VAL A 56 6.90 4.95 7.47
C VAL A 56 5.77 4.88 6.44
N ALA A 57 6.09 4.93 5.15
CA ALA A 57 5.13 4.70 4.07
C ALA A 57 4.48 3.31 4.18
N GLU A 58 5.25 2.27 4.45
CA GLU A 58 4.74 0.90 4.64
C GLU A 58 3.83 0.79 5.86
N ALA A 59 4.20 1.41 6.99
CA ALA A 59 3.36 1.44 8.18
C ALA A 59 2.03 2.17 7.92
N ALA A 60 2.06 3.31 7.20
CA ALA A 60 0.88 4.07 6.84
C ALA A 60 -0.06 3.27 5.92
N LEU A 61 0.49 2.64 4.88
CA LEU A 61 -0.24 1.76 3.96
C LEU A 61 -0.90 0.60 4.71
N ARG A 62 -0.15 -0.12 5.56
CA ARG A 62 -0.70 -1.24 6.34
C ARG A 62 -1.84 -0.80 7.25
N ARG A 63 -1.73 0.36 7.90
CA ARG A 63 -2.83 0.93 8.71
C ARG A 63 -4.04 1.30 7.85
N ALA A 64 -3.85 1.83 6.64
CA ALA A 64 -4.94 2.11 5.71
C ALA A 64 -5.68 0.83 5.32
N ILE A 65 -4.95 -0.20 4.89
CA ILE A 65 -5.50 -1.52 4.53
C ILE A 65 -6.30 -2.12 5.70
N GLU A 66 -5.75 -2.11 6.91
CA GLU A 66 -6.40 -2.69 8.09
C GLU A 66 -7.66 -1.91 8.50
N ARG A 67 -7.65 -0.58 8.36
CA ARG A 67 -8.86 0.23 8.61
C ARG A 67 -9.96 -0.08 7.60
N ARG A 68 -9.62 -0.19 6.31
CA ARG A 68 -10.59 -0.48 5.24
C ARG A 68 -11.19 -1.87 5.39
N ARG A 69 -10.36 -2.91 5.59
CA ARG A 69 -10.84 -4.28 5.84
C ARG A 69 -11.84 -4.37 7.01
N ARG A 70 -11.56 -3.67 8.10
CA ARG A 70 -12.48 -3.61 9.25
C ARG A 70 -13.77 -2.86 8.96
N ALA A 71 -13.74 -1.84 8.10
CA ALA A 71 -14.94 -1.15 7.67
C ALA A 71 -15.82 -2.06 6.80
N SER A 72 -15.23 -2.79 5.85
CA SER A 72 -15.95 -3.73 4.98
C SER A 72 -16.65 -4.84 5.79
N LEU A 73 -16.02 -5.34 6.86
CA LEU A 73 -16.61 -6.34 7.77
C LEU A 73 -17.75 -5.82 8.65
N LYS A 74 -17.86 -4.50 8.85
CA LYS A 74 -18.96 -3.90 9.65
C LYS A 74 -20.22 -3.64 8.83
N LEU A 75 -20.13 -3.73 7.51
CA LEU A 75 -21.22 -3.49 6.56
C LEU A 75 -21.85 -4.80 6.04
N SER A 76 -21.28 -5.95 6.40
CA SER A 76 -21.73 -7.30 6.07
C SER A 76 -22.37 -7.98 7.28
#